data_AF-R7VGS2-F1
#
_entry.id   AF-R7VGS2-F1
#
_cell.length_a   1.000
_cell.length_b   1.000
_cell.length_c   1.000
_cell.angle_alpha   90.00
_cell.angle_beta   90.00
_cell.angle_gamma   90.00
#
_symmetry.space_group_name_H-M   'P 1'
#
loop_
_entity.id
_entity.type
_entity.pdbx_description
1 polymer ?
#
loop_
_entity_poly.entity_id
_entity_poly.type
_entity_poly.pdbx_seq_one_letter_code
_entity_poly.pdbx_strand_id
1 'polypeptide(L)'
;MLVRLEDVVKYIVEYDKNRENKGPELRYVFNPFVCVQCGSDFTPVWKRDKPGSKNVICEQCVTSNQKKVLKQEHTNRLKSAFVKALQQEQEIEQRIQSTSSSAPAPSSRNEHQHSSSSSAAIAASSSASSSSAPMNLSK
;
A
#
# COMPACT_ATOMS: atom_id res chain seq x y z
N MET A 1 56.85 -10.66 -8.56
CA MET A 1 57.63 -9.76 -7.68
C MET A 1 56.69 -9.38 -6.54
N LEU A 2 56.86 -9.97 -5.36
CA LEU A 2 56.04 -9.66 -4.19
C LEU A 2 56.50 -8.28 -3.69
N VAL A 3 55.65 -7.26 -3.87
CA VAL A 3 55.89 -5.94 -3.28
C VAL A 3 55.83 -6.11 -1.77
N ARG A 4 56.89 -5.75 -1.06
CA ARG A 4 56.92 -5.91 0.39
C ARG A 4 56.04 -4.84 1.03
N LEU A 5 55.50 -5.12 2.22
CA LEU A 5 54.64 -4.18 2.93
C LEU A 5 55.39 -2.86 3.17
N GLU A 6 56.70 -2.93 3.37
CA GLU A 6 57.58 -1.77 3.49
C GLU A 6 57.52 -0.84 2.27
N ASP A 7 57.47 -1.39 1.06
CA ASP A 7 57.42 -0.62 -0.18
C ASP A 7 56.06 0.06 -0.35
N VAL A 8 54.98 -0.61 0.06
CA VAL A 8 53.61 -0.05 0.07
C VAL A 8 53.51 1.08 1.08
N VAL A 9 54.04 0.90 2.29
CA VAL A 9 54.05 1.94 3.34
C VAL A 9 54.86 3.14 2.88
N LYS A 10 56.04 2.92 2.29
CA LYS A 10 56.86 4.00 1.74
C LYS A 10 56.11 4.76 0.64
N TYR A 11 55.44 4.05 -0.26
CA TYR A 11 54.62 4.67 -1.31
C TYR A 11 53.48 5.51 -0.75
N ILE A 12 52.75 5.03 0.27
CA ILE A 12 51.66 5.79 0.91
C ILE A 12 52.21 7.05 1.60
N VAL A 13 53.33 6.95 2.31
CA VAL A 13 53.97 8.09 2.99
C VAL A 13 54.47 9.13 1.98
N GLU A 14 55.07 8.70 0.87
CA GLU A 14 55.48 9.60 -0.22
C GLU A 14 54.28 10.22 -0.94
N TYR A 15 53.20 9.45 -1.12
CA TYR A 15 51.94 9.92 -1.70
C TYR A 15 51.30 11.01 -0.83
N ASP A 16 51.20 10.81 0.48
CA ASP A 16 50.62 11.79 1.41
C ASP A 16 51.47 13.05 1.54
N LYS A 17 52.81 12.94 1.53
CA LYS A 17 53.72 14.11 1.45
C LYS A 17 53.52 14.91 0.16
N ASN A 18 53.26 14.24 -0.96
CA ASN A 18 52.96 14.88 -2.24
C ASN A 18 51.52 15.42 -2.34
N ARG A 19 50.60 15.02 -1.44
CA ARG A 19 49.25 15.58 -1.33
C ARG A 19 49.22 16.95 -0.67
N GLU A 20 50.16 17.27 0.23
CA GLU A 20 50.19 18.58 0.90
C GLU A 20 50.37 19.75 -0.10
N ASN A 21 50.97 19.48 -1.28
CA ASN A 21 51.13 20.43 -2.37
C ASN A 21 50.02 20.41 -3.44
N LYS A 22 49.04 19.50 -3.34
CA LYS A 22 47.86 19.47 -4.22
C LYS A 22 46.65 19.83 -3.38
N GLY A 23 46.00 20.95 -3.69
CA GLY A 23 44.83 21.47 -2.95
C GLY A 23 43.80 20.40 -2.60
N PRO A 24 42.96 20.65 -1.58
CA PRO A 24 42.27 19.64 -0.80
C PRO A 24 41.66 18.59 -1.73
N GLU A 25 42.21 17.38 -1.66
CA GLU A 25 41.66 16.22 -2.35
C GLU A 25 40.17 16.20 -2.05
N LEU A 26 39.35 16.18 -3.12
CA LEU A 26 37.92 16.01 -3.02
C LEU A 26 37.68 14.68 -2.30
N ARG A 27 37.66 14.71 -0.96
CA ARG A 27 37.10 13.65 -0.16
C ARG A 27 35.72 13.48 -0.76
N TYR A 28 35.48 12.33 -1.38
CA TYR A 28 34.19 12.03 -1.96
C TYR A 28 33.20 12.09 -0.81
N VAL A 29 32.53 13.24 -0.64
CA VAL A 29 31.51 13.42 0.39
C VAL A 29 30.33 12.62 -0.12
N PHE A 30 30.32 11.33 0.21
CA PHE A 30 29.17 10.49 0.01
C PHE A 30 28.08 11.08 0.89
N ASN A 31 27.12 11.75 0.26
CA ASN A 31 25.97 12.27 0.97
C ASN A 31 25.04 11.09 1.23
N PRO A 32 24.85 10.65 2.50
CA PRO A 32 24.01 9.51 2.79
C PRO A 32 22.59 9.76 2.30
N PHE A 33 21.92 8.70 1.87
CA PHE A 33 20.52 8.79 1.52
C PHE A 33 19.68 9.12 2.76
N VAL A 34 18.69 9.97 2.58
CA VAL A 34 17.71 10.32 3.60
C VAL A 34 16.31 10.13 3.02
N CYS A 35 15.45 9.45 3.76
CA CYS A 35 14.09 9.17 3.35
C CYS A 35 13.31 10.49 3.25
N VAL A 36 12.79 10.80 2.07
CA VAL A 36 12.05 12.06 1.85
C VAL A 36 10.71 12.12 2.61
N GLN A 37 10.23 11.01 3.17
CA GLN A 37 8.96 10.96 3.91
C GLN A 37 9.11 10.99 5.42
N CYS A 38 10.14 10.33 5.98
CA CYS A 38 10.30 10.23 7.43
C CYS A 38 11.64 10.76 7.94
N GLY A 39 12.56 11.15 7.06
CA GLY A 39 13.87 11.68 7.45
C GLY A 39 14.87 10.66 7.98
N SER A 40 14.52 9.36 8.03
CA SER A 40 15.48 8.30 8.39
C SER A 40 16.64 8.30 7.40
N ASP A 41 17.86 8.20 7.89
CA ASP A 41 19.10 8.01 7.13
C ASP A 41 19.56 6.54 7.12
N PHE A 42 18.89 5.70 7.90
CA PHE A 42 19.13 4.26 7.98
C PHE A 42 17.90 3.47 7.53
N THR A 43 18.11 2.47 6.68
CA THR A 43 17.10 1.49 6.23
C THR A 43 17.81 0.33 5.53
N PRO A 44 17.27 -0.91 5.61
CA PRO A 44 17.86 -2.05 4.91
C PRO A 44 17.87 -1.87 3.39
N VAL A 45 16.82 -1.23 2.86
CA VAL A 45 16.66 -0.99 1.42
C VAL A 45 16.14 0.43 1.16
N TRP A 46 16.71 1.05 0.13
CA TRP A 46 16.28 2.32 -0.43
C TRP A 46 15.53 2.12 -1.75
N LYS A 47 14.34 2.71 -1.87
CA LYS A 47 13.55 2.69 -3.12
C LYS A 47 13.43 4.10 -3.68
N ARG A 48 13.66 4.29 -4.98
CA ARG A 48 13.37 5.57 -5.65
C ARG A 48 11.86 5.77 -5.74
N ASP A 49 11.40 6.98 -5.39
CA ASP A 49 9.98 7.35 -5.41
C ASP A 49 9.41 7.27 -6.84
N LYS A 50 10.19 7.74 -7.84
CA LYS A 50 9.85 7.66 -9.25
C LYS A 50 11.03 7.09 -10.06
N PRO A 51 10.77 6.42 -11.20
CA PRO A 51 11.85 6.07 -12.13
C PRO A 51 12.67 7.32 -12.48
N GLY A 52 13.99 7.26 -12.29
CA GLY A 52 14.90 8.39 -12.52
C GLY A 52 14.95 9.49 -11.45
N SER A 53 14.14 9.45 -10.38
CA SER A 53 14.20 10.48 -9.33
C SER A 53 15.42 10.32 -8.42
N LYS A 54 16.00 11.43 -7.96
CA LYS A 54 17.01 11.42 -6.87
C LYS A 54 16.39 11.14 -5.50
N ASN A 55 15.09 11.35 -5.36
CA ASN A 55 14.34 11.10 -4.13
C ASN A 55 14.25 9.60 -3.84
N VAL A 56 14.54 9.24 -2.60
CA VAL A 56 14.45 7.86 -2.10
C VAL A 56 13.57 7.81 -0.86
N ILE A 57 12.90 6.67 -0.69
CA ILE A 57 12.09 6.34 0.47
C ILE A 57 12.63 5.07 1.12
N CYS A 58 12.52 4.99 2.45
CA CYS A 58 12.92 3.81 3.20
C CYS A 58 11.89 2.68 3.06
N GLU A 59 12.31 1.46 3.38
CA GLU A 59 11.47 0.26 3.34
C GLU A 59 10.17 0.42 4.14
N GLN A 60 10.26 1.05 5.32
CA GLN A 60 9.10 1.25 6.19
C GLN A 60 8.06 2.19 5.58
N CYS A 61 8.50 3.24 4.90
CA CYS A 61 7.62 4.15 4.17
C CYS A 61 6.99 3.46 2.95
N VAL A 62 7.73 2.61 2.22
CA VAL A 62 7.18 1.81 1.13
C VAL A 62 6.01 0.96 1.62
N THR A 63 6.24 0.18 2.67
CA THR A 63 5.22 -0.71 3.25
C THR A 63 4.04 0.07 3.82
N SER A 64 4.30 1.17 4.52
CA SER A 64 3.26 2.02 5.12
C SER A 64 2.38 2.66 4.06
N ASN A 65 2.96 3.13 2.96
CA ASN A 65 2.20 3.71 1.85
C ASN A 65 1.34 2.67 1.15
N GLN A 66 1.87 1.47 0.90
CA GLN A 66 1.09 0.37 0.34
C GLN A 66 -0.12 0.03 1.23
N LYS A 67 0.09 -0.08 2.54
CA LYS A 67 -1.00 -0.32 3.51
C LYS A 67 -2.05 0.79 3.50
N LYS A 68 -1.63 2.06 3.41
CA LYS A 68 -2.54 3.22 3.33
C LYS A 68 -3.41 3.15 2.07
N VAL A 69 -2.81 2.87 0.91
CA VAL A 69 -3.54 2.74 -0.36
C VAL A 69 -4.58 1.63 -0.29
N LEU A 70 -4.19 0.44 0.19
CA LEU A 70 -5.12 -0.69 0.32
C LEU A 70 -6.26 -0.41 1.30
N LYS A 71 -5.97 0.20 2.45
CA LYS A 71 -7.01 0.59 3.42
C LYS A 71 -7.96 1.64 2.84
N GLN A 72 -7.41 2.62 2.12
CA GLN A 72 -8.22 3.64 1.44
C GLN A 72 -9.12 3.01 0.39
N GLU A 73 -8.60 2.09 -0.42
CA GLU A 73 -9.38 1.37 -1.42
C GLU A 73 -10.52 0.58 -0.76
N HIS A 74 -10.22 -0.19 0.28
CA HIS A 74 -11.24 -0.95 1.01
C HIS A 74 -12.34 -0.03 1.57
N THR A 75 -11.93 1.08 2.19
CA THR A 75 -12.85 2.08 2.73
C THR A 75 -13.70 2.70 1.61
N ASN A 76 -13.11 2.99 0.45
CA ASN A 76 -13.82 3.57 -0.69
C ASN A 76 -14.85 2.61 -1.27
N ARG A 77 -14.50 1.32 -1.38
CA ARG A 77 -15.44 0.26 -1.77
C ARG A 77 -16.64 0.21 -0.82
N LEU A 78 -16.39 0.26 0.49
CA LEU A 78 -17.45 0.22 1.50
C LEU A 78 -18.34 1.48 1.43
N LYS A 79 -17.74 2.68 1.33
CA LYS A 79 -18.47 3.95 1.14
C LYS A 79 -19.35 3.91 -0.11
N SER A 80 -18.83 3.40 -1.21
CA SER A 80 -19.56 3.28 -2.47
C SER A 80 -20.76 2.32 -2.34
N ALA A 81 -20.61 1.22 -1.61
CA ALA A 81 -21.70 0.29 -1.35
C ALA A 81 -22.80 0.92 -0.48
N PHE A 82 -22.42 1.65 0.57
CA PHE A 82 -23.39 2.38 1.41
C PHE A 82 -24.18 3.41 0.63
N VAL A 83 -23.53 4.22 -0.21
CA VAL A 83 -24.22 5.21 -1.05
C VAL A 83 -25.20 4.54 -2.00
N LYS A 84 -24.81 3.41 -2.62
CA LYS A 84 -25.69 2.64 -3.50
C LYS A 84 -26.90 2.05 -2.76
N ALA A 85 -26.69 1.50 -1.57
CA ALA A 85 -27.77 0.98 -0.75
C ALA A 85 -28.74 2.11 -0.33
N LEU A 86 -28.22 3.26 0.07
CA LEU A 86 -29.03 4.41 0.46
C LEU A 86 -29.85 4.97 -0.72
N GLN A 87 -29.26 4.96 -1.92
CA GLN A 87 -29.97 5.30 -3.15
C GLN A 87 -31.06 4.27 -3.47
N GLN A 88 -30.78 2.98 -3.27
CA GLN A 88 -31.73 1.90 -3.48
C GLN A 88 -32.92 2.01 -2.51
N GLU A 89 -32.69 2.34 -1.24
CA GLU A 89 -33.74 2.59 -0.25
C GLU A 89 -34.68 3.74 -0.68
N GLN A 90 -34.11 4.87 -1.12
CA GLN A 90 -34.92 6.01 -1.61
C GLN A 90 -35.72 5.68 -2.87
N GLU A 91 -35.15 4.88 -3.79
CA GLU A 91 -35.85 4.44 -4.99
C GLU A 91 -37.04 3.53 -4.66
N ILE A 92 -36.88 2.62 -3.69
CA ILE A 92 -37.96 1.73 -3.24
C ILE A 92 -39.11 2.54 -2.62
N GLU A 93 -38.80 3.50 -1.74
CA GLU A 93 -39.82 4.34 -1.09
C GLU A 93 -40.62 5.14 -2.12
N GLN A 94 -39.95 5.73 -3.12
CA GLN A 94 -40.61 6.48 -4.19
C GLN A 94 -41.52 5.60 -5.04
N ARG A 95 -41.08 4.36 -5.36
CA ARG A 95 -41.89 3.39 -6.11
C ARG A 95 -43.15 3.00 -5.34
N ILE A 96 -43.04 2.71 -4.03
CA ILE A 96 -44.20 2.35 -3.18
C ILE A 96 -45.22 3.49 -3.11
N GLN A 97 -44.75 4.74 -2.98
CA GLN A 97 -45.66 5.88 -2.91
C GLN A 97 -46.40 6.12 -4.24
N SER A 98 -45.70 5.95 -5.37
CA SER A 98 -46.32 6.06 -6.70
C SER A 98 -47.35 4.95 -6.97
N THR A 99 -47.12 3.71 -6.53
CA THR A 99 -48.06 2.59 -6.73
C THR A 99 -49.27 2.67 -5.80
N SER A 100 -49.15 3.32 -4.63
CA SER A 100 -50.30 3.57 -3.73
C SER A 100 -51.32 4.58 -4.30
N SER A 101 -50.98 5.31 -5.37
CA SER A 101 -51.81 6.35 -5.99
C SER A 101 -52.59 5.88 -7.23
N SER A 102 -52.36 4.65 -7.71
CA SER A 102 -53.05 4.08 -8.87
C SER A 102 -53.18 2.58 -8.69
N ALA A 103 -54.37 2.11 -8.31
CA ALA A 103 -54.70 0.69 -8.22
C ALA A 103 -55.01 0.10 -9.60
N PRO A 104 -54.33 -1.00 -10.00
CA PRO A 104 -54.96 -2.04 -10.79
C PRO A 104 -54.99 -3.38 -10.02
N ALA A 105 -56.09 -4.11 -10.20
CA ALA A 105 -56.46 -5.33 -9.48
C ALA A 105 -55.41 -6.46 -9.54
N PRO A 106 -55.35 -7.35 -8.52
CA PRO A 106 -54.45 -8.49 -8.52
C PRO A 106 -54.96 -9.57 -9.48
N SER A 107 -54.20 -9.86 -10.54
CA SER A 107 -54.36 -11.09 -11.30
C SER A 107 -53.24 -12.06 -10.92
N SER A 108 -53.57 -13.00 -10.05
CA SER A 108 -52.83 -14.25 -9.88
C SER A 108 -52.69 -14.95 -11.23
N ARG A 109 -51.46 -15.27 -11.65
CA ARG A 109 -51.18 -16.46 -12.46
C ARG A 109 -49.85 -17.09 -12.05
N ASN A 110 -49.98 -18.29 -11.47
CA ASN A 110 -49.00 -19.36 -11.55
C ASN A 110 -48.52 -19.52 -12.99
N GLU A 111 -47.22 -19.74 -13.20
CA GLU A 111 -46.77 -20.73 -14.17
C GLU A 111 -45.34 -21.22 -13.85
N HIS A 112 -45.23 -22.54 -13.82
CA HIS A 112 -43.99 -23.30 -13.75
C HIS A 112 -43.22 -23.18 -15.07
N GLN A 113 -41.89 -23.28 -15.02
CA GLN A 113 -41.07 -24.36 -15.64
C GLN A 113 -39.66 -23.92 -16.07
N HIS A 114 -38.69 -24.68 -15.57
CA HIS A 114 -37.47 -25.18 -16.20
C HIS A 114 -36.58 -24.24 -17.04
N SER A 115 -35.33 -24.08 -16.60
CA SER A 115 -34.15 -24.30 -17.44
C SER A 115 -32.92 -24.63 -16.59
N SER A 116 -32.44 -25.85 -16.79
CA SER A 116 -31.21 -26.40 -16.26
C SER A 116 -30.00 -25.63 -16.80
N SER A 117 -29.04 -25.30 -15.95
CA SER A 117 -27.64 -25.17 -16.39
C SER A 117 -26.70 -25.54 -15.25
N SER A 118 -25.92 -26.58 -15.53
CA SER A 118 -24.86 -27.16 -14.74
C SER A 118 -23.78 -26.13 -14.42
N SER A 119 -23.16 -26.20 -13.23
CA SER A 119 -21.70 -26.33 -13.07
C SER A 119 -21.23 -26.19 -11.61
N ALA A 120 -20.40 -27.17 -11.23
CA ALA A 120 -19.31 -27.11 -10.25
C ALA A 120 -19.64 -26.80 -8.77
N ALA A 121 -19.72 -27.87 -7.98
CA ALA A 121 -19.46 -27.81 -6.54
C ALA A 121 -17.98 -27.47 -6.29
N ILE A 122 -17.72 -26.31 -5.70
CA ILE A 122 -16.48 -26.03 -4.98
C ILE A 122 -16.81 -25.96 -3.49
N ALA A 123 -16.26 -26.91 -2.74
CA ALA A 123 -16.26 -26.88 -1.30
C ALA A 123 -15.43 -25.68 -0.82
N ALA A 124 -16.02 -24.83 0.01
CA ALA A 124 -15.29 -23.85 0.80
C ALA A 124 -15.79 -23.92 2.24
N SER A 125 -14.83 -24.30 3.07
CA SER A 125 -14.88 -24.51 4.51
C SER A 125 -15.39 -23.30 5.30
N SER A 126 -16.09 -23.66 6.36
CA SER A 126 -16.64 -22.88 7.45
C SER A 126 -15.75 -21.76 7.99
N SER A 127 -16.36 -20.57 8.08
CA SER A 127 -16.34 -19.64 9.22
C SER A 127 -15.29 -19.83 10.32
N ALA A 128 -14.42 -18.83 10.47
CA ALA A 128 -13.92 -18.41 11.77
C ALA A 128 -13.90 -16.88 11.85
N SER A 129 -14.97 -16.36 12.46
CA SER A 129 -15.08 -15.04 13.07
C SER A 129 -13.96 -14.81 14.10
N SER A 130 -13.30 -13.65 14.05
CA SER A 130 -12.75 -13.04 15.26
C SER A 130 -13.01 -11.54 15.25
N SER A 131 -14.08 -11.21 15.96
CA SER A 131 -14.52 -9.87 16.30
C SER A 131 -13.45 -9.13 17.11
N SER A 132 -13.31 -7.85 16.83
CA SER A 132 -12.58 -6.90 17.66
C SER A 132 -13.41 -6.50 18.87
N ALA A 133 -12.81 -6.47 20.07
CA ALA A 133 -13.22 -5.54 21.12
C ALA A 133 -12.02 -5.19 22.03
N PRO A 134 -11.92 -3.93 22.50
CA PRO A 134 -10.77 -3.38 23.24
C PRO A 134 -10.93 -3.58 24.75
N MET A 135 -9.85 -3.59 25.53
CA MET A 135 -9.90 -3.40 26.99
C MET A 135 -8.73 -2.53 27.49
N ASN A 136 -9.11 -1.32 27.91
CA ASN A 136 -8.62 -0.50 29.03
C ASN A 136 -7.11 -0.35 29.35
N LEU A 137 -6.65 0.89 29.20
CA LEU A 137 -6.11 1.78 30.24
C LEU A 137 -5.91 1.18 31.66
N SER A 138 -4.67 1.14 32.14
CA SER A 138 -4.24 1.81 33.38
C SER A 138 -2.78 1.54 33.78
N LYS A 139 -2.20 2.60 34.36
CA LYS A 139 -0.93 2.75 35.09
C LYS A 139 0.34 2.94 34.28
#